data_AF-A0A9X3TCL1-F1
#
_entry.id   AF-A0A9X3TCL1-F1
#
_cell.length_a   1.000
_cell.length_b   1.000
_cell.length_c   1.000
_cell.angle_alpha   90.00
_cell.angle_beta   90.00
_cell.angle_gamma   90.00
#
_symmetry.space_group_name_H-M   'P 1'
#
loop_
_entity.id
_entity.type
_entity.pdbx_description
1 polymer ?
#
loop_
_entity_poly.entity_id
_entity_poly.type
_entity_poly.pdbx_seq_one_letter_code
_entity_poly.pdbx_strand_id
1 'polypeptide(L)' 'MKKRSLRNKEKDPGLKKLKQIKNLLMFSLLKSGATSEEVNYATGMGSSNIRGMFPIKKKKS' A
#
# COMPACT_ATOMS: atom_id res chain seq x y z
N MET A 1 31.65 -20.16 -8.79
CA MET A 1 30.58 -19.28 -9.31
C MET A 1 30.10 -18.34 -8.19
N LYS A 2 30.36 -17.04 -8.30
CA LYS A 2 29.99 -16.01 -7.31
C LYS A 2 28.51 -15.64 -7.50
N LYS A 3 27.64 -15.94 -6.52
CA LYS A 3 26.21 -15.57 -6.55
C LYS A 3 26.10 -14.04 -6.66
N ARG A 4 25.43 -13.55 -7.72
CA ARG A 4 25.18 -12.13 -7.96
C ARG A 4 24.38 -11.55 -6.79
N SER A 5 25.03 -10.72 -5.98
CA SER A 5 24.38 -9.86 -4.99
C SER A 5 23.63 -8.75 -5.73
N LEU A 6 22.35 -8.98 -6.05
CA LEU A 6 21.41 -7.93 -6.47
C LEU A 6 21.00 -7.09 -5.25
N ARG A 7 21.98 -6.41 -4.64
CA ARG A 7 21.74 -5.40 -3.61
C ARG A 7 22.21 -4.06 -4.15
N ASN A 8 21.37 -3.49 -5.01
CA ASN A 8 21.23 -2.06 -5.17
C ASN A 8 19.74 -1.77 -5.34
N LYS A 9 19.02 -1.72 -4.20
CA LYS A 9 17.72 -1.04 -4.13
C LYS A 9 17.98 0.46 -4.15
N GLU A 10 18.49 0.99 -5.26
CA GLU A 10 18.22 2.39 -5.55
C GLU A 10 16.72 2.47 -5.75
N LYS A 11 16.01 2.95 -4.72
CA LYS A 11 14.58 3.23 -4.83
C LYS A 11 14.47 4.39 -5.80
N ASP A 12 14.22 4.07 -7.06
CA ASP A 12 13.85 5.04 -8.08
C ASP A 12 12.92 6.10 -7.45
N PRO A 13 13.33 7.38 -7.44
CA PRO A 13 12.57 8.44 -6.78
C PRO A 13 11.18 8.60 -7.39
N GLY A 14 11.01 8.28 -8.67
CA GLY A 14 9.73 8.20 -9.36
C GLY A 14 8.84 7.09 -8.79
N LEU A 15 9.37 5.87 -8.60
CA LEU A 15 8.63 4.78 -7.96
C LEU A 15 8.22 5.11 -6.52
N LYS A 16 9.06 5.83 -5.79
CA LYS A 16 8.72 6.31 -4.44
C LYS A 16 7.54 7.29 -4.47
N LYS A 17 7.57 8.28 -5.36
CA LYS A 17 6.48 9.26 -5.53
C LYS A 17 5.19 8.58 -5.97
N LEU A 18 5.26 7.66 -6.93
CA LEU A 18 4.10 6.92 -7.41
C LEU A 18 3.44 6.10 -6.28
N LYS A 19 4.26 5.46 -5.43
CA LYS A 19 3.75 4.76 -4.24
C LYS A 19 3.05 5.71 -3.26
N GLN A 20 3.59 6.92 -3.05
CA GLN A 20 2.96 7.91 -2.17
C GLN A 20 1.62 8.39 -2.70
N ILE A 21 1.53 8.68 -4.01
CA ILE A 21 0.28 9.08 -4.67
C ILE A 21 -0.77 7.97 -4.53
N LYS A 22 -0.39 6.72 -4.82
CA LYS A 22 -1.29 5.57 -4.65
C LYS A 22 -1.82 5.47 -3.22
N ASN A 23 -0.95 5.61 -2.22
CA ASN A 23 -1.36 5.56 -0.83
C ASN A 23 -2.32 6.70 -0.47
N LEU A 24 -2.09 7.91 -0.99
CA LEU A 24 -2.97 9.05 -0.75
C LEU A 24 -4.38 8.81 -1.32
N LEU A 25 -4.46 8.31 -2.56
CA LEU A 25 -5.73 7.97 -3.20
C LEU A 25 -6.50 6.91 -2.39
N MET A 26 -5.81 5.88 -1.90
CA MET A 26 -6.46 4.84 -1.08
C MET A 26 -6.94 5.38 0.26
N PHE A 27 -6.15 6.24 0.89
CA PHE A 27 -6.59 6.89 2.11
C PHE A 27 -7.86 7.73 1.89
N SER A 28 -7.97 8.43 0.75
CA SER A 28 -9.17 9.20 0.41
C SER A 28 -10.40 8.33 0.26
N LEU A 29 -10.28 7.15 -0.39
CA LEU A 29 -11.41 6.21 -0.54
C LEU A 29 -11.85 5.66 0.81
N LEU A 30 -10.90 5.27 1.67
CA LEU A 30 -11.23 4.78 3.01
C LEU A 30 -11.89 5.88 3.86
N LYS A 31 -11.45 7.13 3.70
CA LYS A 31 -12.06 8.28 4.39
C LYS A 31 -13.45 8.63 3.87
N SER A 32 -13.76 8.36 2.60
CA SER A 32 -15.11 8.51 2.06
C SER A 32 -16.05 7.37 2.46
N GLY A 33 -15.58 6.39 3.26
CA GLY A 33 -16.38 5.28 3.76
C GLY A 33 -16.27 4.00 2.93
N ALA A 34 -15.42 3.96 1.90
CA ALA A 34 -15.19 2.72 1.16
C ALA A 34 -14.51 1.67 2.06
N THR A 35 -15.01 0.45 1.98
CA THR A 35 -14.45 -0.71 2.67
C THR A 35 -13.23 -1.26 1.93
N SER A 36 -12.38 -2.02 2.64
CA SER A 36 -11.24 -2.69 2.01
C SER A 36 -11.64 -3.68 0.90
N GLU A 37 -12.86 -4.19 0.96
CA GLU A 37 -13.47 -5.15 0.05
C GLU A 37 -13.91 -4.45 -1.24
N GLU A 38 -14.57 -3.29 -1.14
CA GLU A 38 -14.95 -2.46 -2.30
C GLU A 38 -13.71 -1.93 -3.03
N VAL A 39 -12.70 -1.47 -2.29
CA VAL A 39 -11.43 -1.04 -2.88
C VAL A 39 -10.72 -2.22 -3.54
N ASN A 40 -10.76 -3.41 -2.93
CA ASN A 40 -10.21 -4.62 -3.56
C ASN A 40 -10.95 -4.98 -4.85
N TYR A 41 -12.29 -4.93 -4.85
CA TYR A 41 -13.09 -5.18 -6.05
C TYR A 41 -12.72 -4.24 -7.20
N ALA A 42 -12.50 -2.96 -6.91
CA ALA A 42 -12.13 -1.97 -7.92
C ALA A 42 -10.67 -2.04 -8.39
N THR A 43 -9.73 -2.54 -7.56
CA THR A 43 -8.28 -2.40 -7.81
C THR A 43 -7.51 -3.71 -7.89
N GLY A 44 -8.08 -4.83 -7.46
CA GLY A 44 -7.41 -6.13 -7.38
C GLY A 44 -6.23 -6.20 -6.39
N MET A 45 -6.06 -5.22 -5.50
CA MET A 45 -4.88 -5.12 -4.63
C MET A 45 -4.85 -6.13 -3.46
N GLY A 46 -5.98 -6.78 -3.17
CA GLY A 46 -6.18 -7.64 -2.01
C GLY A 46 -6.63 -6.86 -0.78
N SER A 47 -7.78 -7.21 -0.20
CA SER A 47 -8.35 -6.53 0.98
C SER A 47 -7.41 -6.59 2.20
N SER A 48 -6.71 -7.71 2.41
CA SER A 48 -5.71 -7.86 3.48
C SER A 48 -4.50 -6.93 3.31
N ASN A 49 -4.05 -6.70 2.07
CA ASN A 49 -2.96 -5.76 1.80
C ASN A 49 -3.39 -4.32 2.08
N ILE A 50 -4.61 -3.95 1.68
CA ILE A 50 -5.19 -2.63 1.94
C ILE A 50 -5.27 -2.36 3.45
N ARG A 51 -5.77 -3.33 4.24
CA ARG A 51 -5.79 -3.23 5.71
C ARG A 51 -4.39 -3.08 6.32
N GLY A 52 -3.39 -3.78 5.78
CA GLY A 52 -1.99 -3.66 6.21
C GLY A 52 -1.37 -2.29 5.92
N MET A 53 -1.83 -1.60 4.87
CA MET A 53 -1.38 -0.25 4.51
C MET A 53 -1.95 0.82 5.45
N PHE A 54 -3.15 0.61 5.99
CA PHE A 54 -3.86 1.56 6.86
C PHE A 54 -4.38 0.88 8.13
N PRO A 55 -3.48 0.50 9.07
CA PRO A 55 -3.88 -0.19 10.28
C PRO A 55 -4.71 0.73 11.18
N ILE A 56 -5.89 0.26 11.57
CA ILE A 56 -6.68 0.91 12.61
C ILE A 56 -5.92 0.73 13.93
N LYS A 57 -5.52 1.84 14.57
CA LYS A 57 -4.97 1.77 15.92
C LYS A 57 -6.04 1.12 16.82
N LYS A 58 -5.80 -0.12 17.25
CA LYS A 58 -6.59 -0.72 18.32
C LYS A 58 -6.37 0.15 19.56
N LYS A 59 -7.42 0.84 20.02
CA LYS A 59 -7.41 1.49 21.33
C LYS A 59 -7.15 0.36 22.33
N LYS A 60 -6.06 0.43 23.10
CA LYS A 60 -5.88 -0.48 24.24
C LYS A 60 -7.06 -0.21 25.17
N SER A 61 -7.98 -1.16 25.24
CA SER A 61 -9.00 -1.19 26.29
C SER A 61 -8.38 -1.63 27.60
#